data_AF-A0A940FQI4-F1
#
_entry.id   AF-A0A940FQI4-F1
#
_cell.length_a   1.000
_cell.length_b   1.000
_cell.length_c   1.000
_cell.angle_alpha   90.00
_cell.angle_beta   90.00
_cell.angle_gamma   90.00
#
_symmetry.space_group_name_H-M   'P 1'
#
loop_
_entity.id
_entity.type
_entity.pdbx_description
1 polymer ?
#
loop_
_entity_poly.entity_id
_entity_poly.type
_entity_poly.pdbx_seq_one_letter_code
_entity_poly.pdbx_strand_id
1 'polypeptide(L)'
;MHLTKTLLVMNLRCAGSHRTNRKLLLAMKLTAAFLLISVMHVSARGTAQTITYSAKDESLISILNQVKKQTGYNIIYWTSELKNAGRISIEFSNDDIQSAMEKVFKDKPFQFSIQEKTV
;
A
#
# COMPACT_ATOMS: atom_id res chain seq x y z
N MET A 1 6.18 -33.53 -25.81
CA MET A 1 6.62 -32.22 -26.30
C MET A 1 5.72 -31.79 -27.44
N HIS A 2 4.63 -31.05 -27.14
CA HIS A 2 4.20 -29.91 -27.97
C HIS A 2 3.08 -29.16 -27.27
N LEU A 3 3.48 -27.99 -26.79
CA LEU A 3 2.74 -26.97 -26.07
C LEU A 3 1.86 -26.14 -27.04
N THR A 4 0.72 -25.69 -26.50
CA THR A 4 0.24 -24.28 -26.51
C THR A 4 -0.11 -23.59 -27.84
N LYS A 5 -1.26 -23.88 -28.46
CA LYS A 5 -1.79 -22.95 -29.50
C LYS A 5 -3.29 -22.63 -29.53
N THR A 6 -4.08 -22.92 -28.49
CA THR A 6 -5.55 -22.74 -28.61
C THR A 6 -6.23 -22.07 -27.42
N LEU A 7 -5.56 -21.10 -26.77
CA LEU A 7 -6.21 -20.13 -25.87
C LEU A 7 -6.32 -18.76 -26.56
N LEU A 8 -6.88 -18.75 -27.78
CA LEU A 8 -7.21 -17.52 -28.51
C LEU A 8 -8.61 -17.62 -29.13
N VAL A 9 -9.59 -18.02 -28.31
CA VAL A 9 -11.01 -17.75 -28.62
C VAL A 9 -11.46 -16.58 -27.75
N MET A 10 -10.79 -15.46 -27.98
CA MET A 10 -11.42 -14.15 -27.89
C MET A 10 -12.19 -14.01 -29.20
N ASN A 11 -13.42 -14.51 -29.26
CA ASN A 11 -14.27 -14.15 -30.38
C ASN A 11 -15.69 -13.85 -29.92
N LEU A 12 -16.03 -12.62 -30.24
CA LEU A 12 -17.22 -11.88 -29.88
C LEU A 12 -18.45 -12.73 -30.17
N ARG A 13 -19.26 -13.00 -29.14
CA ARG A 13 -20.62 -13.46 -29.36
C ARG A 13 -21.38 -12.35 -30.08
N CYS A 14 -21.75 -12.65 -31.32
CA CYS A 14 -22.61 -11.89 -32.20
C CYS A 14 -23.75 -11.20 -31.44
N ALA A 15 -23.73 -9.87 -31.43
CA ALA A 15 -24.85 -9.05 -30.98
C ALA A 15 -25.81 -8.84 -32.17
N GLY A 16 -26.62 -9.86 -32.45
CA GLY A 16 -27.87 -9.68 -33.17
C GLY A 16 -29.00 -9.48 -32.16
N SER A 17 -29.58 -8.29 -32.07
CA SER A 17 -31.00 -8.14 -31.72
C SER A 17 -31.48 -6.73 -31.99
N HIS A 18 -32.24 -6.60 -33.08
CA HIS A 18 -33.05 -5.44 -33.41
C HIS A 18 -34.32 -5.50 -32.55
N ARG A 19 -34.60 -4.42 -31.78
CA ARG A 19 -35.76 -4.18 -30.88
C ARG A 19 -35.71 -4.78 -29.47
N THR A 20 -34.99 -4.09 -28.61
CA THR A 20 -35.40 -3.49 -27.32
C THR A 20 -34.10 -2.87 -26.80
N ASN A 21 -34.06 -1.69 -26.18
CA ASN A 21 -33.92 -1.65 -24.73
C ASN A 21 -33.39 -0.26 -24.29
N ARG A 22 -34.26 0.75 -24.16
CA ARG A 22 -33.89 1.99 -23.41
C ARG A 22 -33.41 1.64 -21.99
N LYS A 23 -33.96 0.59 -21.38
CA LYS A 23 -33.60 0.08 -20.05
C LYS A 23 -32.16 -0.43 -19.97
N LEU A 24 -31.69 -1.09 -21.03
CA LEU A 24 -30.36 -1.74 -21.07
C LEU A 24 -29.29 -0.69 -21.41
N LEU A 25 -29.62 0.31 -22.25
CA LEU A 25 -28.81 1.54 -22.42
C LEU A 25 -28.71 2.35 -21.12
N LEU A 26 -29.81 2.49 -20.36
CA LEU A 26 -29.80 3.17 -19.06
C LEU A 26 -28.94 2.43 -18.04
N ALA A 27 -29.02 1.09 -17.99
CA ALA A 27 -28.19 0.25 -17.13
C ALA A 27 -26.69 0.36 -17.46
N MET A 28 -26.32 0.42 -18.74
CA MET A 28 -24.92 0.63 -19.15
C MET A 28 -24.39 2.02 -18.74
N LYS A 29 -25.22 3.07 -18.81
CA LYS A 29 -24.83 4.41 -18.35
C LYS A 29 -24.68 4.48 -16.83
N LEU A 30 -25.57 3.82 -16.08
CA LEU A 30 -25.51 3.76 -14.62
C LEU A 30 -24.30 2.97 -14.12
N THR A 31 -23.99 1.83 -14.74
CA THR A 31 -22.80 1.03 -14.39
C THR A 31 -21.51 1.77 -14.70
N ALA A 32 -21.42 2.45 -15.85
CA ALA A 32 -20.28 3.31 -16.17
C ALA A 32 -20.12 4.46 -15.17
N ALA A 33 -21.22 5.12 -14.76
CA ALA A 33 -21.19 6.16 -13.75
C ALA A 33 -20.73 5.63 -12.37
N PHE A 34 -21.22 4.47 -11.95
CA PHE A 34 -20.80 3.82 -10.69
C PHE A 34 -19.32 3.46 -10.70
N LEU A 35 -18.80 2.97 -11.82
CA LEU A 35 -17.40 2.62 -11.98
C LEU A 35 -16.50 3.86 -11.93
N LEU A 36 -16.91 4.95 -12.59
CA LEU A 36 -16.21 6.24 -12.53
C LEU A 36 -16.18 6.81 -11.12
N ILE A 37 -17.31 6.80 -10.41
CA ILE A 37 -17.40 7.26 -9.01
C ILE A 37 -16.52 6.40 -8.09
N SER A 38 -16.49 5.09 -8.30
CA SER A 38 -15.71 4.15 -7.48
C SER A 38 -14.20 4.34 -7.65
N VAL A 39 -13.73 4.54 -8.89
CA VAL A 39 -12.32 4.85 -9.16
C VAL A 39 -11.96 6.26 -8.67
N MET A 40 -12.86 7.24 -8.77
CA MET A 40 -12.63 8.58 -8.21
C MET A 40 -12.65 8.60 -6.67
N HIS A 41 -13.39 7.70 -6.02
CA HIS A 41 -13.35 7.55 -4.57
C HIS A 41 -12.03 6.91 -4.08
N VAL A 42 -11.25 6.27 -4.97
CA VAL A 42 -9.95 5.71 -4.62
C VAL A 42 -8.83 6.76 -4.56
N SER A 43 -9.02 7.94 -5.16
CA SER A 43 -8.00 9.00 -5.21
C SER A 43 -7.88 9.87 -3.96
N ALA A 44 -8.64 9.60 -2.89
CA ALA A 44 -8.56 10.34 -1.62
C ALA A 44 -7.76 9.61 -0.52
N ARG A 45 -7.26 8.38 -0.75
CA ARG A 45 -6.25 7.75 0.12
C ARG A 45 -4.86 8.14 -0.38
N GLY A 46 -4.52 9.42 -0.23
CA GLY A 46 -3.17 9.90 -0.46
C GLY A 46 -2.21 9.23 0.52
N THR A 47 -1.28 8.44 0.00
CA THR A 47 0.10 8.16 0.47
C THR A 47 0.45 8.06 1.96
N ALA A 48 -0.50 7.96 2.87
CA ALA A 48 -0.29 7.68 4.28
C ALA A 48 -0.81 6.26 4.54
N GLN A 49 0.04 5.27 4.26
CA GLN A 49 -0.21 3.92 4.77
C GLN A 49 -0.03 4.00 6.29
N THR A 50 -1.12 3.85 7.03
CA THR A 50 -1.05 3.87 8.48
C THR A 50 -0.42 2.59 8.99
N ILE A 51 0.50 2.74 9.94
CA ILE A 51 1.25 1.66 10.56
C ILE A 51 0.52 1.27 11.84
N THR A 52 0.21 -0.01 11.97
CA THR A 52 -0.29 -0.58 13.24
C THR A 52 0.60 -1.75 13.59
N TYR A 53 1.42 -1.56 14.63
CA TYR A 53 2.39 -2.55 15.08
C TYR A 53 2.75 -2.30 16.54
N SER A 54 2.75 -3.36 17.35
CA SER A 54 3.17 -3.29 18.74
C SER A 54 4.42 -4.15 18.91
N ALA A 55 5.50 -3.52 19.33
CA ALA A 55 6.78 -4.15 19.58
C ALA A 55 7.09 -4.05 21.07
N LYS A 56 7.34 -5.19 21.72
CA LYS A 56 7.76 -5.21 23.13
C LYS A 56 9.13 -5.83 23.24
N ASP A 57 10.08 -5.06 23.77
CA ASP A 57 11.48 -5.46 23.91
C ASP A 57 12.01 -6.08 22.60
N GLU A 58 11.90 -5.35 21.49
CA GLU A 58 12.32 -5.82 20.17
C GLU A 58 13.54 -5.04 19.68
N SER A 59 14.36 -5.67 18.84
CA SER A 59 15.52 -4.98 18.25
C SER A 59 15.05 -3.84 17.33
N LEU A 60 15.76 -2.72 17.35
CA LEU A 60 15.45 -1.57 16.49
C LEU A 60 15.45 -1.96 14.99
N ILE A 61 16.35 -2.88 14.60
CA ILE A 61 16.44 -3.41 13.24
C ILE A 61 15.14 -4.13 12.85
N SER A 62 14.60 -4.97 13.73
CA SER A 62 13.34 -5.69 13.47
C SER A 62 12.18 -4.72 13.29
N ILE A 63 12.09 -3.71 14.16
CA ILE A 63 11.06 -2.68 14.11
C ILE A 63 11.11 -1.92 12.78
N LEU A 64 12.28 -1.42 12.38
CA LEU A 64 12.46 -0.73 11.10
C LEU A 64 12.11 -1.64 9.92
N ASN A 65 12.42 -2.94 10.00
CA ASN A 65 12.07 -3.88 8.95
C ASN A 65 10.55 -4.09 8.85
N GLN A 66 9.83 -4.12 9.97
CA GLN A 66 8.36 -4.17 9.98
C GLN A 66 7.76 -2.89 9.41
N VAL A 67 8.30 -1.72 9.77
CA VAL A 67 7.90 -0.44 9.21
C VAL A 67 8.10 -0.43 7.69
N LYS A 68 9.28 -0.81 7.21
CA LYS A 68 9.59 -0.96 5.78
C LYS A 68 8.60 -1.90 5.07
N LYS A 69 8.22 -3.00 5.71
CA LYS A 69 7.26 -3.97 5.15
C LYS A 69 5.84 -3.40 5.04
N GLN A 70 5.40 -2.59 6.01
CA GLN A 70 4.06 -2.01 6.01
C GLN A 70 3.94 -0.78 5.09
N THR A 71 4.98 0.06 5.05
CA THR A 71 4.95 1.34 4.30
C THR A 71 5.60 1.28 2.92
N GLY A 72 6.42 0.25 2.66
CA GLY A 72 7.19 0.16 1.41
C GLY A 72 8.30 1.21 1.26
N TYR A 73 8.64 1.96 2.32
CA TYR A 73 9.74 2.94 2.30
C TYR A 73 11.09 2.23 2.32
N ASN A 74 12.09 2.84 1.68
CA ASN A 74 13.46 2.38 1.75
C ASN A 74 14.17 3.02 2.93
N ILE A 75 14.41 2.27 3.99
CA ILE A 75 15.10 2.77 5.18
C ILE A 75 16.60 2.46 5.05
N ILE A 76 17.44 3.50 5.08
CA ILE A 76 18.90 3.38 4.97
C ILE A 76 19.53 3.67 6.33
N TYR A 77 20.38 2.77 6.80
CA TYR A 77 21.06 2.93 8.08
C TYR A 77 22.38 2.16 8.14
N TRP A 78 23.30 2.63 8.99
CA TRP A 78 24.54 1.94 9.27
C TRP A 78 24.30 0.82 10.28
N THR A 79 24.54 -0.43 9.87
CA THR A 79 24.27 -1.61 10.72
C THR A 79 25.10 -1.61 12.01
N SER A 80 26.31 -1.04 11.99
CA SER A 80 27.18 -0.91 13.16
C SER A 80 26.58 0.01 14.24
N GLU A 81 25.94 1.10 13.84
CA GLU A 81 25.35 2.07 14.76
C GLU A 81 24.03 1.55 15.34
N LEU A 82 23.20 0.93 14.49
CA LEU A 82 21.92 0.38 14.93
C LEU A 82 22.03 -0.83 15.84
N LYS A 83 23.10 -1.63 15.70
CA LYS A 83 23.37 -2.76 16.61
C LYS A 83 23.59 -2.29 18.05
N ASN A 84 24.15 -1.10 18.24
CA ASN A 84 24.38 -0.52 19.57
C ASN A 84 23.15 0.21 20.12
N ALA A 85 22.09 0.42 19.31
CA ALA A 85 20.90 1.14 19.71
C ALA A 85 19.99 0.38 20.69
N GLY A 86 20.31 -0.88 21.00
CA GLY A 86 19.58 -1.70 21.98
C GLY A 86 18.20 -2.16 21.52
N ARG A 87 17.43 -2.70 22.47
CA ARG A 87 16.04 -3.14 22.27
C ARG A 87 15.10 -2.04 22.77
N ILE A 88 13.94 -1.88 22.12
CA ILE A 88 12.93 -0.89 22.51
C ILE A 88 11.54 -1.50 22.53
N SER A 89 10.66 -0.88 23.30
CA SER A 89 9.24 -1.20 23.35
C SER A 89 8.46 0.00 22.85
N ILE A 90 7.69 -0.15 21.78
CA ILE A 90 6.90 0.91 21.16
C ILE A 90 5.58 0.36 20.64
N GLU A 91 4.57 1.21 20.60
CA GLU A 91 3.26 0.88 20.09
C GLU A 91 2.84 1.90 19.05
N PHE A 92 2.51 1.41 17.85
CA PHE A 92 1.96 2.19 16.77
C PHE A 92 0.47 1.90 16.63
N SER A 93 -0.35 2.94 16.72
CA SER A 93 -1.80 2.84 16.61
C SER A 93 -2.27 3.80 15.53
N ASN A 94 -2.31 3.29 14.29
CA ASN A 94 -2.70 4.06 13.11
C ASN A 94 -1.78 5.29 12.86
N ASP A 95 -0.49 5.14 13.16
CA ASP A 95 0.48 6.21 13.00
C ASP A 95 0.96 6.33 11.54
N ASP A 96 1.23 7.56 11.10
CA ASP A 96 1.93 7.80 9.85
C ASP A 96 3.42 7.44 9.97
N ILE A 97 4.11 7.26 8.84
CA ILE A 97 5.55 6.97 8.83
C ILE A 97 6.37 8.02 9.58
N GLN A 98 6.01 9.31 9.45
CA GLN A 98 6.72 10.37 10.15
C GLN A 98 6.56 10.23 11.66
N SER A 99 5.31 10.12 12.15
CA SER A 99 5.00 9.92 13.56
C SER A 99 5.63 8.65 14.12
N ALA A 100 5.68 7.58 13.32
CA ALA A 100 6.31 6.32 13.71
C ALA A 100 7.82 6.48 13.90
N MET A 101 8.52 7.16 12.98
CA MET A 101 9.95 7.44 13.12
C MET A 101 10.25 8.37 14.29
N GLU A 102 9.42 9.41 14.52
CA GLU A 102 9.55 10.27 15.69
C GLU A 102 9.45 9.46 16.99
N LYS A 103 8.49 8.55 17.12
CA LYS A 103 8.37 7.68 18.30
C LYS A 103 9.56 6.75 18.48
N VAL A 104 10.08 6.19 17.39
CA VAL A 104 11.24 5.27 17.41
C VAL A 104 12.51 5.98 17.91
N PHE A 105 12.70 7.24 17.51
CA PHE A 105 13.93 8.00 17.81
C PHE A 105 13.78 9.00 18.96
N LYS A 106 12.58 9.19 19.53
CA LYS A 106 12.31 10.17 20.60
C LYS A 106 13.28 10.13 21.78
N ASP A 107 13.67 8.92 22.19
CA ASP A 107 14.54 8.70 23.36
C ASP A 107 15.99 8.34 22.96
N LYS A 108 16.39 8.62 21.71
CA LYS A 108 17.72 8.28 21.19
C LYS A 108 18.39 9.48 20.53
N PRO A 109 19.73 9.55 20.54
CA PRO A 109 20.48 10.63 19.88
C PRO A 109 20.58 10.41 18.36
N PHE A 110 19.49 9.99 17.71
CA PHE A 110 19.44 9.74 16.27
C PHE A 110 18.54 10.77 15.59
N GLN A 111 19.00 11.30 14.45
CA GLN A 111 18.20 12.14 13.58
C GLN A 111 17.76 11.32 12.37
N PHE A 112 16.53 11.57 11.89
CA PHE A 112 16.00 10.94 10.69
C PHE A 112 15.56 12.03 9.70
N SER A 113 15.59 11.71 8.41
CA SER A 113 15.11 12.61 7.36
C SER A 113 14.39 11.79 6.30
N ILE A 114 13.15 12.16 6.00
CA ILE A 114 12.36 11.51 4.96
C ILE A 114 12.54 12.30 3.68
N GLN A 115 13.17 11.69 2.68
CA GLN A 115 13.28 12.23 1.33
C GLN A 115 12.54 11.32 0.35
N GLU A 116 11.43 11.82 -0.19
CA GLU A 116 10.53 11.10 -1.09
C GLU A 116 9.99 9.79 -0.49
N LYS A 117 10.67 8.66 -0.76
CA LYS A 117 10.35 7.31 -0.28
C LYS A 117 11.52 6.66 0.47
N THR A 118 12.51 7.46 0.86
CA THR A 118 13.70 7.01 1.57
C THR A 118 13.77 7.69 2.93
N VAL A 119 14.06 6.91 3.97
CA VAL A 119 14.22 7.34 5.36
C VAL A 119 15.66 7.10 5.82
#